data_AF-A0A537L8J0-F1
#
_entry.id   AF-A0A537L8J0-F1
#
_cell.length_a   1.000
_cell.length_b   1.000
_cell.length_c   1.000
_cell.angle_alpha   90.00
_cell.angle_beta   90.00
_cell.angle_gamma   90.00
#
_symmetry.space_group_name_H-M   'P 1'
#
loop_
_entity.id
_entity.type
_entity.pdbx_description
1 polymer ?
#
loop_
_entity_poly.entity_id
_entity_poly.type
_entity_poly.pdbx_seq_one_letter_code
_entity_poly.pdbx_strand_id
1 'polypeptide(L)'
;MGANGPSWGRRHIAWRSKHDQALQAQQHADKLACEAWNERMLQLGGPIRPSPSLRAAISGGFPFLRVLCNGCQQSSWVNLANVRRPAETWIWQLEASLVCQPCRERTRFPPRAAIEILCRYDRDQGPGPYGER
;
A
#
# COMPACT_ATOMS: atom_id res chain seq x y z
N MET A 1 34.75 -23.94 -37.80
CA MET A 1 33.41 -23.53 -37.34
C MET A 1 33.53 -23.12 -35.88
N GLY A 2 33.76 -21.83 -35.60
CA GLY A 2 33.99 -21.33 -34.25
C GLY A 2 32.67 -21.10 -33.52
N ALA A 3 32.50 -21.72 -32.35
CA ALA A 3 31.37 -21.46 -31.46
C ALA A 3 31.51 -20.06 -30.83
N ASN A 4 31.22 -19.00 -31.59
CA ASN A 4 31.19 -17.62 -31.13
C ASN A 4 29.89 -17.29 -30.37
N GLY A 5 29.56 -18.13 -29.38
CA GLY A 5 28.48 -17.84 -28.44
C GLY A 5 29.03 -17.07 -27.23
N PRO A 6 28.27 -16.11 -26.66
CA PRO A 6 28.69 -15.48 -25.42
C PRO A 6 28.85 -16.52 -24.31
N SER A 7 29.95 -16.44 -23.56
CA SER A 7 30.23 -17.32 -22.42
C SER A 7 29.10 -17.26 -21.39
N TRP A 8 28.91 -18.33 -20.62
CA TRP A 8 27.87 -18.42 -19.59
C TRP A 8 27.86 -17.20 -18.65
N GLY A 9 29.05 -16.72 -18.24
CA GLY A 9 29.19 -15.52 -17.43
C GLY A 9 28.62 -14.24 -18.08
N ARG A 10 28.87 -14.01 -19.38
CA ARG A 10 28.28 -12.87 -20.11
C ARG A 10 26.76 -13.00 -20.25
N ARG A 11 26.25 -14.20 -20.52
CA ARG A 11 24.80 -14.47 -20.61
C ARG A 11 24.10 -14.22 -19.27
N HIS A 12 24.72 -14.63 -18.18
CA HIS A 12 24.20 -14.45 -16.83
C HIS A 12 24.19 -12.99 -16.38
N ILE A 13 25.25 -12.21 -16.68
CA ILE A 13 25.28 -10.75 -16.42
C ILE A 13 24.19 -10.02 -17.21
N ALA A 14 24.03 -10.34 -18.51
CA ALA A 14 23.00 -9.73 -19.34
C ALA A 14 21.57 -10.06 -18.87
N TRP A 15 21.33 -11.30 -18.41
CA TRP A 15 20.06 -11.69 -17.81
C TRP A 15 19.77 -10.90 -16.52
N ARG A 16 20.74 -10.83 -15.60
CA ARG A 16 20.60 -10.08 -14.34
C ARG A 16 20.27 -8.61 -14.59
N SER A 17 21.02 -7.96 -15.48
CA SER A 17 20.79 -6.55 -15.82
C SER A 17 19.38 -6.32 -16.37
N LYS A 18 18.87 -7.19 -17.26
CA LYS A 18 17.49 -7.09 -17.76
C LYS A 18 16.46 -7.36 -16.67
N HIS A 19 16.72 -8.32 -15.78
CA HIS A 19 15.86 -8.62 -14.65
C HIS A 19 15.77 -7.42 -13.68
N ASP A 20 16.89 -6.82 -13.33
CA ASP A 20 16.95 -5.64 -12.45
C ASP A 20 16.23 -4.44 -13.08
N GLN A 21 16.42 -4.21 -14.38
CA GLN A 21 15.69 -3.18 -15.13
C GLN A 21 14.17 -3.42 -15.10
N ALA A 22 13.73 -4.68 -15.25
CA ALA A 22 12.31 -5.02 -15.17
C ALA A 22 11.75 -4.76 -13.77
N LEU A 23 12.48 -5.10 -12.71
CA LEU A 23 12.08 -4.80 -11.33
C LEU A 23 11.97 -3.29 -11.07
N GLN A 24 12.94 -2.51 -11.54
CA GLN A 24 12.92 -1.05 -11.42
C GLN A 24 11.74 -0.43 -12.18
N ALA A 25 11.48 -0.89 -13.40
CA ALA A 25 10.34 -0.43 -14.18
C ALA A 25 9.01 -0.75 -13.49
N GLN A 26 8.89 -1.94 -12.88
CA GLN A 26 7.70 -2.31 -12.12
C GLN A 26 7.53 -1.45 -10.87
N GLN A 27 8.58 -1.20 -10.09
CA GLN A 27 8.54 -0.31 -8.92
C GLN A 27 8.12 1.11 -9.31
N HIS A 28 8.63 1.62 -10.43
CA HIS A 28 8.25 2.93 -10.93
C HIS A 28 6.77 2.98 -11.35
N ALA A 29 6.29 1.96 -12.05
CA ALA A 29 4.88 1.84 -12.41
C ALA A 29 3.97 1.72 -11.17
N ASP A 30 4.38 0.94 -10.17
CA ASP A 30 3.67 0.78 -8.89
C ASP A 30 3.58 2.13 -8.15
N LYS A 31 4.68 2.89 -8.10
CA LYS A 31 4.73 4.23 -7.51
C LYS A 31 3.75 5.20 -8.19
N LEU A 32 3.80 5.29 -9.53
CA LEU A 32 2.91 6.16 -10.30
C LEU A 32 1.42 5.79 -10.11
N ALA A 33 1.12 4.49 -10.02
CA ALA A 33 -0.24 4.02 -9.76
C ALA A 33 -0.74 4.47 -8.37
N CYS A 34 0.12 4.42 -7.35
CA CYS A 34 -0.19 4.94 -6.02
C CYS A 34 -0.38 6.46 -6.01
N GLU A 35 0.49 7.21 -6.69
CA GLU A 35 0.39 8.67 -6.79
C GLU A 35 -0.92 9.09 -7.50
N ALA A 36 -1.21 8.50 -8.66
CA ALA A 36 -2.45 8.77 -9.40
C ALA A 36 -3.71 8.40 -8.58
N TRP A 37 -3.65 7.29 -7.83
CA TRP A 37 -4.75 6.92 -6.96
C TRP A 37 -4.91 7.90 -5.79
N ASN A 38 -3.81 8.31 -5.15
CA ASN A 38 -3.84 9.32 -4.09
C ASN A 38 -4.42 10.64 -4.60
N GLU A 39 -3.96 11.15 -5.73
CA GLU A 39 -4.49 12.37 -6.34
C GLU A 39 -5.98 12.27 -6.63
N ARG A 40 -6.43 11.13 -7.17
CA ARG A 40 -7.84 10.87 -7.42
C ARG A 40 -8.67 10.88 -6.14
N MET A 41 -8.18 10.25 -5.07
CA MET A 41 -8.89 10.23 -3.78
C MET A 41 -9.01 11.64 -3.18
N LEU A 42 -7.97 12.46 -3.30
CA LEU A 42 -7.92 13.79 -2.69
C LEU A 42 -8.66 14.87 -3.46
N GLN A 43 -8.52 14.88 -4.78
CA GLN A 43 -8.98 15.99 -5.60
C GLN A 43 -10.38 15.75 -6.16
N LEU A 44 -10.72 14.48 -6.41
CA LEU A 44 -11.95 14.13 -7.11
C LEU A 44 -13.00 13.51 -6.18
N GLY A 45 -12.65 13.17 -4.93
CA GLY A 45 -13.53 12.42 -4.03
C GLY A 45 -14.07 11.15 -4.69
N GLY A 46 -13.30 10.58 -5.63
CA GLY A 46 -13.78 9.57 -6.56
C GLY A 46 -13.99 8.21 -5.89
N PRO A 47 -14.69 7.27 -6.55
CA PRO A 47 -14.85 5.93 -6.03
C PRO A 47 -13.48 5.28 -5.88
N ILE A 48 -13.32 4.49 -4.81
CA ILE A 48 -12.05 3.88 -4.41
C ILE A 48 -11.39 2.98 -5.47
N ARG A 49 -12.10 2.67 -6.56
CA ARG A 49 -11.69 1.74 -7.63
C ARG A 49 -11.36 2.45 -8.96
N PRO A 50 -10.32 2.00 -9.68
CA PRO A 50 -9.33 0.99 -9.29
C PRO A 50 -8.34 1.52 -8.24
N SER A 51 -7.99 0.69 -7.25
CA SER A 51 -6.92 0.97 -6.27
C SER A 51 -5.65 0.20 -6.64
N PRO A 52 -4.48 0.51 -6.08
CA PRO A 52 -3.32 -0.37 -6.17
C PRO A 52 -3.49 -1.62 -5.29
N SER A 53 -2.62 -2.61 -5.51
CA SER A 53 -2.47 -3.79 -4.64
C SER A 53 -1.57 -3.47 -3.43
N LEU A 54 -1.62 -4.30 -2.38
CA LEU A 54 -0.71 -4.15 -1.23
C LEU A 54 0.75 -4.26 -1.66
N ARG A 55 1.07 -5.20 -2.54
CA ARG A 55 2.41 -5.35 -3.13
C ARG A 55 2.83 -4.09 -3.85
N ALA A 56 1.97 -3.53 -4.70
CA ALA A 56 2.27 -2.31 -5.43
C ALA A 56 2.45 -1.12 -4.48
N ALA A 57 1.64 -0.99 -3.43
CA ALA A 57 1.81 0.06 -2.44
C ALA A 57 3.14 -0.04 -1.68
N ILE A 58 3.52 -1.24 -1.24
CA ILE A 58 4.80 -1.47 -0.56
C ILE A 58 5.99 -1.24 -1.52
N SER A 59 5.92 -1.79 -2.73
CA SER A 59 6.92 -1.65 -3.82
C SER A 59 7.09 -0.20 -4.26
N GLY A 60 5.99 0.56 -4.35
CA GLY A 60 5.95 1.96 -4.72
C GLY A 60 6.38 2.93 -3.62
N GLY A 61 6.71 2.45 -2.41
CA GLY A 61 7.14 3.29 -1.29
C GLY A 61 6.02 3.90 -0.45
N PHE A 62 4.80 3.37 -0.54
CA PHE A 62 3.63 3.79 0.23
C PHE A 62 3.19 2.71 1.24
N PRO A 63 3.97 2.42 2.29
CA PRO A 63 3.67 1.34 3.24
C PRO A 63 2.55 1.69 4.22
N PHE A 64 2.12 2.95 4.32
CA PHE A 64 1.07 3.38 5.25
C PHE A 64 -0.18 3.85 4.50
N LEU A 65 -1.34 3.43 4.99
CA LEU A 65 -2.64 3.85 4.51
C LEU A 65 -3.43 4.51 5.63
N ARG A 66 -3.96 5.71 5.38
CA ARG A 66 -4.92 6.36 6.28
C ARG A 66 -6.29 5.74 6.06
N VAL A 67 -6.91 5.29 7.14
CA VAL A 67 -8.22 4.64 7.11
C VAL A 67 -9.12 5.26 8.17
N LEU A 68 -10.44 5.23 7.93
CA LEU A 68 -11.43 5.53 8.95
C LEU A 68 -11.97 4.23 9.52
N CYS A 69 -12.12 4.19 10.84
CA CYS A 69 -12.82 3.08 11.48
C CYS A 69 -14.31 3.15 11.15
N ASN A 70 -14.87 2.06 10.65
CA ASN A 70 -16.28 2.10 10.30
C ASN A 70 -17.25 2.24 11.50
N GLY A 71 -16.85 1.81 12.70
CA GLY A 71 -17.69 1.92 13.90
C GLY A 71 -17.73 3.31 14.51
N CYS A 72 -16.57 3.94 14.69
CA CYS A 72 -16.43 5.22 15.39
C CYS A 72 -15.95 6.37 14.51
N GLN A 73 -15.72 6.13 13.21
CA GLN A 73 -15.20 7.09 12.23
C GLN A 73 -13.84 7.73 12.60
N GLN A 74 -13.16 7.19 13.62
CA GLN A 74 -11.82 7.63 14.00
C GLN A 74 -10.82 7.32 12.90
N SER A 75 -10.03 8.31 12.50
CA SER A 75 -8.94 8.10 11.54
C SER A 75 -7.73 7.43 12.19
N SER A 76 -7.16 6.44 11.52
CA SER A 76 -5.96 5.73 11.95
C SER A 76 -5.05 5.44 10.75
N TRP A 77 -3.79 5.13 11.03
CA TRP A 77 -2.80 4.75 10.03
C TRP A 77 -2.53 3.26 10.15
N VAL A 78 -2.63 2.54 9.03
CA VAL A 78 -2.35 1.11 8.95
C VAL A 78 -1.08 0.89 8.15
N ASN A 79 -0.13 0.18 8.73
CA ASN A 79 1.04 -0.32 8.01
C ASN A 79 0.61 -1.53 7.15
N LEU A 80 0.63 -1.36 5.83
CA LEU A 80 0.26 -2.36 4.84
C LEU A 80 1.17 -3.59 4.87
N ALA A 81 2.43 -3.45 5.30
CA ALA A 81 3.35 -4.59 5.46
C ALA A 81 2.95 -5.52 6.63
N ASN A 82 2.22 -5.01 7.62
CA ASN A 82 1.75 -5.78 8.77
C ASN A 82 0.35 -6.38 8.57
N VAL A 83 -0.28 -6.12 7.42
CA VAL A 83 -1.62 -6.63 7.11
C VAL A 83 -1.53 -8.13 6.80
N ARG A 84 -2.26 -8.95 7.56
CA ARG A 84 -2.38 -10.40 7.33
C ARG A 84 -3.31 -10.72 6.15
N ARG A 85 -2.90 -10.36 4.94
CA ARG A 85 -3.58 -10.64 3.67
C ARG A 85 -2.53 -10.96 2.59
N PRO A 86 -2.91 -11.69 1.52
CA PRO A 86 -2.03 -11.88 0.37
C PRO A 86 -1.55 -10.54 -0.20
N ALA A 87 -0.31 -10.48 -0.70
CA ALA A 87 0.27 -9.25 -1.21
C ALA A 87 -0.46 -8.72 -2.47
N GLU A 88 -1.13 -9.61 -3.21
CA GLU A 88 -1.95 -9.32 -4.37
C GLU A 88 -3.34 -8.74 -4.01
N THR A 89 -3.67 -8.69 -2.72
CA THR A 89 -4.92 -8.09 -2.25
C THR A 89 -4.95 -6.62 -2.63
N TRP A 90 -6.08 -6.16 -3.15
CA TRP A 90 -6.27 -4.78 -3.55
C TRP A 90 -6.68 -3.95 -2.34
N ILE A 91 -6.21 -2.70 -2.25
CA ILE A 91 -6.53 -1.82 -1.11
C ILE A 91 -8.03 -1.69 -0.89
N TRP A 92 -8.83 -1.56 -1.96
CA TRP A 92 -10.29 -1.48 -1.85
C TRP A 92 -10.93 -2.70 -1.17
N GLN A 93 -10.30 -3.88 -1.22
CA GLN A 93 -10.82 -5.09 -0.55
C GLN A 93 -10.64 -5.04 0.97
N LEU A 94 -9.77 -4.15 1.48
CA LEU A 94 -9.58 -3.99 2.92
C LEU A 94 -10.74 -3.23 3.58
N GLU A 95 -11.49 -2.42 2.82
CA GLU A 95 -12.56 -1.55 3.31
C GLU A 95 -13.50 -2.24 4.29
N ALA A 96 -14.00 -3.43 3.93
CA ALA A 96 -14.96 -4.17 4.75
C ALA A 96 -14.38 -4.69 6.08
N SER A 97 -13.06 -4.71 6.25
CA SER A 97 -12.36 -5.26 7.43
C SER A 97 -11.81 -4.19 8.38
N LEU A 98 -11.91 -2.90 8.04
CA LEU A 98 -11.24 -1.82 8.78
C LEU A 98 -12.09 -1.34 9.96
N VAL A 99 -11.80 -1.94 11.12
CA VAL A 99 -12.43 -1.61 12.41
C VAL A 99 -11.37 -1.38 13.47
N CYS A 100 -11.62 -0.40 14.34
CA CYS A 100 -10.75 -0.12 15.47
C CYS A 100 -10.82 -1.26 16.50
N GLN A 101 -9.72 -1.55 17.20
CA GLN A 101 -9.72 -2.56 18.29
C GLN A 101 -10.84 -2.34 19.32
N PRO A 102 -11.07 -1.13 19.87
CA PRO A 102 -12.16 -0.94 20.84
C PRO A 102 -13.55 -1.14 20.22
N CYS A 103 -13.70 -0.84 18.92
CA CYS A 103 -14.92 -1.09 18.18
C CYS A 103 -15.15 -2.59 18.03
N ARG A 104 -14.10 -3.33 17.69
CA ARG A 104 -14.09 -4.79 17.55
C ARG A 104 -14.37 -5.50 18.87
N GLU A 105 -13.86 -4.98 19.98
CA GLU A 105 -14.11 -5.50 21.34
C GLU A 105 -15.53 -5.20 21.81
N ARG A 106 -16.10 -4.04 21.45
CA ARG A 106 -17.49 -3.67 21.78
C ARG A 106 -18.55 -4.34 20.92
N THR A 107 -18.22 -4.80 19.72
CA THR A 107 -19.21 -5.39 18.79
C THR A 107 -19.16 -6.92 18.77
N ARG A 108 -20.34 -7.57 18.90
CA ARG A 108 -20.53 -8.98 18.52
C ARG A 108 -20.52 -9.20 16.99
N PHE A 109 -20.68 -8.15 16.17
CA PHE A 109 -20.74 -8.21 14.70
C PHE A 109 -20.04 -7.01 14.03
N PRO A 110 -19.24 -7.22 12.97
CA PRO A 110 -18.40 -6.19 12.35
C PRO A 110 -19.21 -5.19 11.48
N PRO A 111 -18.96 -3.87 11.59
CA PRO A 111 -19.70 -2.86 10.83
C PRO A 111 -19.23 -2.76 9.34
N ARG A 112 -20.14 -2.44 8.41
CA ARG A 112 -19.88 -2.23 6.96
C ARG A 112 -19.69 -0.74 6.56
N ALA A 113 -18.48 -0.43 6.04
CA ALA A 113 -17.97 0.71 5.24
C ALA A 113 -18.45 2.19 5.39
N ALA A 114 -17.46 3.10 5.52
CA ALA A 114 -17.24 4.29 4.67
C ALA A 114 -15.77 4.78 4.76
N ILE A 115 -15.17 5.18 3.62
CA ILE A 115 -13.81 5.73 3.50
C ILE A 115 -13.91 7.17 3.00
N GLU A 116 -13.39 8.13 3.76
CA GLU A 116 -13.01 9.47 3.29
C GLU A 116 -11.51 9.68 3.50
N ILE A 117 -10.80 10.15 2.46
CA ILE A 117 -9.36 10.41 2.49
C ILE A 117 -9.14 11.91 2.35
N LEU A 118 -8.58 12.53 3.39
CA LEU A 118 -7.85 13.79 3.27
C LEU A 118 -6.36 13.49 3.51
N CYS A 119 -5.52 13.85 2.56
CA CYS A 119 -4.08 13.94 2.74
C CYS A 119 -3.80 15.22 3.50
N ARG A 120 -3.14 15.07 4.64
CA ARG A 120 -2.00 15.89 4.99
C ARG A 120 -0.96 15.00 5.65
N TYR A 121 0.27 15.07 5.14
CA TYR A 121 1.44 14.54 5.82
C TYR A 121 1.76 15.40 7.05
N ASP A 122 2.39 14.75 8.04
CA ASP A 122 2.85 15.19 9.37
C ASP A 122 2.99 16.69 9.67
N ARG A 123 2.79 17.07 10.94
CA ARG A 123 3.50 18.26 11.46
C ARG A 123 4.36 18.06 12.69
N ASP A 124 4.03 17.20 13.66
CA ASP A 124 4.75 17.27 14.95
C ASP A 124 5.19 15.91 15.56
N GLN A 125 5.71 15.01 14.71
CA GLN A 125 6.53 13.82 15.04
C GLN A 125 5.82 12.49 15.37
N GLY A 126 6.27 11.41 14.70
CA GLY A 126 7.13 10.42 15.37
C GLY A 126 6.58 9.69 16.61
N PRO A 127 7.46 9.34 17.57
CA PRO A 127 7.41 8.15 18.43
C PRO A 127 6.39 8.23 19.56
N GLY A 128 5.99 7.03 20.02
CA GLY A 128 5.71 6.79 21.43
C GLY A 128 4.44 7.42 22.02
N PRO A 129 3.97 6.87 23.14
CA PRO A 129 2.59 6.97 23.57
C PRO A 129 2.39 8.17 24.50
N TYR A 130 1.26 8.86 24.39
CA TYR A 130 0.74 9.57 25.56
C TYR A 130 -0.05 8.61 26.44
N GLY A 131 0.61 8.21 27.52
CA GLY A 131 0.01 8.15 28.84
C GLY A 131 0.85 9.02 29.77
N GLU A 132 0.37 10.23 30.05
CA GLU A 132 0.45 10.91 31.36
C GLU A 132 1.83 11.13 32.02
N ARG A 133 2.39 12.34 31.85
CA ARG A 133 2.67 13.32 32.93
C ARG A 133 3.35 14.58 32.39
#